data_AF-A0A1V1UF99-F1
#
_entry.id   AF-A0A1V1UF99-F1
#
_cell.length_a   1.000
_cell.length_b   1.000
_cell.length_c   1.000
_cell.angle_alpha   90.00
_cell.angle_beta   90.00
_cell.angle_gamma   90.00
#
_symmetry.space_group_name_H-M   'P 1'
#
loop_
_entity.id
_entity.type
_entity.pdbx_description
1 polymer ?
#
loop_
_entity_poly.entity_id
_entity_poly.type
_entity_poly.pdbx_seq_one_letter_code
_entity_poly.pdbx_strand_id
1 'polypeptide(L)'
;MAIHRCHVLSLAAGAALWAGGGAQAQAGKLSVVATTGMIADAARVVGKAMPQEDRIGHEYYEGRFDPHVWMVPDLWLPVVNRAARALSDLRPEDSALFEANAQAYKDEITALGSYAAGGLASVSDPARVLVTAHDAFG
;
A
#
# COMPACT_ATOMS: atom_id res chain seq x y z
N MET A 1 -2.26 -40.37 -9.58
CA MET A 1 -3.39 -39.52 -10.00
C MET A 1 -3.48 -38.36 -9.02
N ALA A 2 -2.69 -37.32 -9.28
CA ALA A 2 -2.52 -36.16 -8.40
C ALA A 2 -3.16 -34.95 -9.09
N ILE A 3 -4.21 -34.41 -8.48
CA ILE A 3 -4.95 -33.26 -9.02
C ILE A 3 -4.23 -32.00 -8.53
N HIS A 4 -3.55 -31.32 -9.45
CA HIS A 4 -2.91 -30.02 -9.22
C HIS A 4 -3.98 -28.95 -8.97
N ARG A 5 -3.82 -28.17 -7.90
CA ARG A 5 -4.73 -27.10 -7.44
C ARG A 5 -4.63 -25.82 -8.29
N CYS A 6 -4.41 -25.94 -9.60
CA CYS A 6 -4.18 -24.82 -10.52
C CYS A 6 -5.39 -24.44 -11.40
N HIS A 7 -6.57 -25.02 -11.19
CA HIS A 7 -7.72 -24.81 -12.08
C HIS A 7 -9.02 -24.51 -11.32
N VAL A 8 -9.12 -23.37 -10.62
CA VAL A 8 -10.43 -22.86 -10.13
C VAL A 8 -10.64 -21.35 -10.32
N LEU A 9 -9.69 -20.57 -10.86
CA LEU A 9 -9.86 -19.11 -10.99
C LEU A 9 -9.81 -18.56 -12.43
N SER A 10 -10.38 -19.30 -13.39
CA SER A 10 -10.39 -18.86 -14.81
C SER A 10 -11.79 -18.61 -15.41
N LEU A 11 -12.85 -18.55 -14.60
CA LEU A 11 -14.23 -18.36 -15.10
C LEU A 11 -14.96 -17.23 -14.36
N ALA A 12 -14.47 -15.99 -14.55
CA ALA A 12 -15.27 -14.78 -14.30
C ALA A 12 -14.83 -13.54 -15.11
N ALA A 13 -13.87 -13.64 -16.04
CA ALA A 13 -13.37 -12.50 -16.80
C ALA A 13 -13.69 -12.53 -18.31
N GLY A 14 -14.58 -13.43 -18.75
CA GLY A 14 -14.84 -13.68 -20.17
C GLY A 14 -16.10 -13.03 -20.78
N ALA A 15 -16.95 -12.36 -19.99
CA ALA A 15 -18.27 -11.91 -20.46
C ALA A 15 -18.45 -10.39 -20.59
N ALA A 16 -17.38 -9.60 -20.43
CA ALA A 16 -17.44 -8.13 -20.51
C ALA A 16 -16.84 -7.55 -21.81
N LEU A 17 -16.42 -8.38 -22.77
CA LEU A 17 -15.63 -7.94 -23.93
C LEU A 17 -16.38 -7.82 -25.26
N TRP A 18 -17.71 -7.99 -25.29
CA TRP A 18 -18.46 -8.00 -26.56
C TRP A 18 -19.81 -7.25 -26.50
N ALA A 19 -19.82 -6.05 -25.91
CA ALA A 19 -20.88 -5.09 -26.20
C ALA A 19 -20.43 -3.64 -25.90
N GLY A 20 -19.99 -2.94 -26.95
CA GLY A 20 -20.24 -1.51 -27.08
C GLY A 20 -19.20 -0.53 -26.52
N GLY A 21 -18.47 0.09 -27.46
CA GLY A 21 -17.96 1.45 -27.33
C GLY A 21 -16.71 1.60 -26.48
N GLY A 22 -15.78 2.46 -26.91
CA GLY A 22 -14.65 2.87 -26.09
C GLY A 22 -15.15 3.41 -24.75
N ALA A 23 -15.07 2.58 -23.71
CA ALA A 23 -15.37 2.98 -22.36
C ALA A 23 -14.21 3.86 -21.89
N GLN A 24 -14.43 5.18 -21.91
CA GLN A 24 -13.68 6.10 -21.07
C GLN A 24 -13.51 5.45 -19.70
N ALA A 25 -12.28 5.40 -19.19
CA ALA A 25 -12.00 4.96 -17.83
C ALA A 25 -12.98 5.66 -16.89
N GLN A 26 -13.95 4.91 -16.35
CA GLN A 26 -14.94 5.45 -15.44
C GLN A 26 -14.16 5.92 -14.21
N ALA A 27 -14.10 7.23 -14.01
CA ALA A 27 -13.56 7.90 -12.82
C ALA A 27 -14.45 7.63 -11.59
N GLY A 28 -14.74 6.37 -11.31
CA GLY A 28 -15.50 5.89 -10.15
C GLY A 28 -14.55 5.28 -9.12
N LYS A 29 -14.86 5.47 -7.84
CA LYS A 29 -14.12 4.84 -6.75
C LYS A 29 -14.14 3.31 -6.91
N LEU A 30 -12.96 2.68 -6.85
CA LEU A 30 -12.85 1.23 -6.81
C LEU A 30 -13.39 0.72 -5.48
N SER A 31 -14.36 -0.21 -5.52
CA SER A 31 -14.82 -0.92 -4.33
C SER A 31 -14.04 -2.22 -4.19
N VAL A 32 -13.33 -2.39 -3.07
CA VAL A 32 -12.55 -3.59 -2.78
C VAL A 32 -13.16 -4.28 -1.56
N VAL A 33 -13.54 -5.54 -1.72
CA VAL A 33 -13.92 -6.42 -0.60
C VAL A 33 -12.72 -7.32 -0.29
N ALA A 34 -12.15 -7.17 0.90
CA ALA A 34 -10.99 -7.94 1.35
C ALA A 34 -11.24 -8.54 2.74
N THR A 35 -10.71 -9.73 2.97
CA THR A 35 -10.68 -10.31 4.32
C THR A 35 -9.51 -9.73 5.12
N THR A 36 -9.56 -9.84 6.44
CA THR A 36 -8.44 -9.46 7.32
C THR A 36 -7.13 -10.15 6.92
N GLY A 37 -7.20 -11.42 6.49
CA GLY A 37 -6.04 -12.15 6.00
C GLY A 37 -5.43 -11.54 4.74
N MET A 38 -6.27 -11.11 3.78
CA MET A 38 -5.79 -10.44 2.56
C MET A 38 -5.11 -9.11 2.86
N ILE A 39 -5.64 -8.34 3.81
CA ILE A 39 -5.03 -7.08 4.26
C ILE A 39 -3.69 -7.34 4.94
N ALA A 40 -3.63 -8.34 5.83
CA ALA A 40 -2.40 -8.73 6.51
C ALA A 40 -1.32 -9.22 5.53
N ASP A 41 -1.70 -9.99 4.52
CA ASP A 41 -0.79 -10.43 3.48
C ASP A 41 -0.28 -9.27 2.62
N ALA A 42 -1.15 -8.32 2.26
CA ALA A 42 -0.75 -7.11 1.56
C ALA A 42 0.27 -6.32 2.39
N ALA A 43 -0.01 -6.06 3.66
CA ALA A 43 0.91 -5.39 4.58
C ALA A 43 2.26 -6.11 4.68
N ARG A 44 2.25 -7.45 4.79
CA ARG A 44 3.47 -8.27 4.85
C ARG A 44 4.27 -8.22 3.55
N VAL A 45 3.61 -8.25 2.41
CA VAL A 45 4.26 -8.16 1.09
C VAL A 45 4.89 -6.77 0.93
N VAL A 46 4.18 -5.72 1.32
CA VAL A 46 4.66 -4.34 1.32
C VAL A 46 5.89 -4.17 2.22
N GLY A 47 5.85 -4.64 3.46
CA GLY A 47 7.00 -4.53 4.37
C GLY A 47 8.23 -5.30 3.88
N LYS A 48 8.06 -6.47 3.26
CA LYS A 48 9.16 -7.23 2.65
C LYS A 48 9.68 -6.62 1.36
N ALA A 49 8.87 -5.83 0.67
CA ALA A 49 9.24 -5.18 -0.57
C ALA A 49 10.27 -4.06 -0.34
N MET A 50 10.32 -3.47 0.85
CA MET A 50 11.27 -2.39 1.16
C MET A 50 12.73 -2.89 1.25
N PRO A 51 13.71 -2.10 0.75
CA PRO A 51 15.14 -2.35 0.98
C PRO A 51 15.41 -2.53 2.48
N GLN A 52 16.34 -3.42 2.84
CA GLN A 52 16.53 -3.79 4.25
C GLN A 52 17.06 -2.60 5.08
N GLU A 53 17.83 -1.73 4.45
CA GLU A 53 18.35 -0.47 4.96
C GLU A 53 17.25 0.55 5.31
N ASP A 54 16.09 0.47 4.65
CA ASP A 54 14.95 1.38 4.86
C ASP A 54 13.91 0.80 5.83
N ARG A 55 14.15 -0.40 6.37
CA ARG A 55 13.22 -1.05 7.30
C ARG A 55 13.48 -0.59 8.73
N ILE A 56 12.38 -0.38 9.45
CA ILE A 56 12.41 -0.09 10.88
C ILE A 56 12.81 -1.37 11.61
N GLY A 57 14.00 -1.37 12.23
CA GLY A 57 14.51 -2.51 12.98
C GLY A 57 13.79 -2.68 14.32
N HIS A 58 13.60 -3.92 14.77
CA HIS A 58 13.04 -4.17 16.08
C HIS A 58 14.11 -4.00 17.17
N GLU A 59 13.86 -3.17 18.18
CA GLU A 59 14.83 -2.84 19.23
C GLU A 59 15.36 -4.08 19.98
N TYR A 60 14.46 -5.04 20.26
CA TYR A 60 14.79 -6.23 21.06
C TYR A 60 15.12 -7.51 20.28
N TYR A 61 14.90 -7.58 18.96
CA TYR A 61 15.02 -8.83 18.20
C TYR A 61 15.77 -8.60 16.88
N GLU A 62 17.02 -9.05 16.83
CA GLU A 62 17.82 -9.00 15.61
C GLU A 62 17.14 -9.70 14.43
N GLY A 63 17.20 -9.05 13.26
CA GLY A 63 16.60 -9.57 12.03
C GLY A 63 15.06 -9.54 11.98
N ARG A 64 14.39 -9.00 13.02
CA ARG A 64 12.97 -8.64 12.96
C ARG A 64 12.84 -7.18 12.55
N PHE A 65 11.83 -6.90 11.74
CA PHE A 65 11.49 -5.57 11.27
C PHE A 65 10.07 -5.24 11.67
N ASP A 66 9.84 -3.99 12.05
CA ASP A 66 8.52 -3.46 12.32
C ASP A 66 7.71 -3.40 11.01
N PRO A 67 6.52 -4.04 10.93
CA PRO A 67 5.69 -4.01 9.75
C PRO A 67 4.91 -2.68 9.56
N HIS A 68 4.84 -1.80 10.56
CA HIS A 68 3.98 -0.60 10.57
C HIS A 68 4.55 0.57 9.75
N VAL A 69 5.10 0.29 8.57
CA VAL A 69 5.77 1.27 7.69
C VAL A 69 4.83 2.38 7.18
N TRP A 70 3.51 2.17 7.23
CA TRP A 70 2.51 3.19 6.89
C TRP A 70 2.44 4.34 7.91
N MET A 71 3.08 4.19 9.07
CA MET A 71 3.17 5.22 10.10
C MET A 71 4.27 6.25 9.82
N VAL A 72 5.19 5.94 8.89
CA VAL A 72 6.25 6.84 8.44
C VAL A 72 5.98 7.25 6.98
N PRO A 73 5.49 8.48 6.72
CA PRO A 73 5.08 8.91 5.38
C PRO A 73 6.12 8.66 4.29
N ASP A 74 7.40 8.93 4.58
CA ASP A 74 8.50 8.76 3.62
C ASP A 74 8.71 7.29 3.23
N LEU A 75 8.54 6.37 4.17
CA LEU A 75 8.62 4.93 3.92
C LEU A 75 7.41 4.42 3.12
N TRP A 76 6.28 5.13 3.15
CA TRP A 76 5.07 4.75 2.43
C TRP A 76 5.08 5.17 0.95
N LEU A 77 5.78 6.27 0.60
CA LEU A 77 5.90 6.73 -0.79
C LEU A 77 6.33 5.64 -1.81
N PRO A 78 7.39 4.84 -1.56
CA PRO A 78 7.79 3.78 -2.49
C PRO A 78 6.76 2.65 -2.60
N VAL A 79 5.93 2.45 -1.57
CA VAL A 79 4.83 1.48 -1.59
C VAL A 79 3.77 1.90 -2.61
N VAL A 80 3.42 3.18 -2.64
CA VAL A 80 2.46 3.73 -3.61
C VAL A 80 2.94 3.52 -5.04
N ASN A 81 4.23 3.78 -5.33
CA ASN A 81 4.80 3.52 -6.66
C ASN A 81 4.68 2.04 -7.05
N ARG A 82 4.93 1.12 -6.12
CA ARG A 82 4.81 -0.33 -6.38
C ARG A 82 3.37 -0.75 -6.62
N ALA A 83 2.42 -0.19 -5.87
CA ALA A 83 1.00 -0.45 -6.09
C ALA A 83 0.57 0.03 -7.48
N ALA A 84 0.97 1.24 -7.88
CA ALA A 84 0.69 1.78 -9.22
C ALA A 84 1.26 0.88 -10.31
N ARG A 85 2.53 0.47 -10.19
CA ARG A 85 3.16 -0.45 -11.13
C ARG A 85 2.44 -1.80 -11.21
N ALA A 86 2.09 -2.40 -10.07
CA ALA A 86 1.39 -3.68 -10.05
C ALA A 86 0.00 -3.58 -10.72
N LEU A 87 -0.70 -2.45 -10.57
CA LEU A 87 -1.96 -2.20 -11.26
C LEU A 87 -1.75 -2.00 -12.77
N SER A 88 -0.72 -1.25 -13.18
CA SER A 88 -0.35 -1.07 -14.58
C SER A 88 0.06 -2.38 -15.26
N ASP A 89 0.77 -3.26 -14.56
CA ASP A 89 1.13 -4.59 -15.07
C ASP A 89 -0.12 -5.47 -15.31
N LEU A 90 -1.17 -5.29 -14.51
CA LEU A 90 -2.45 -6.02 -14.64
C LEU A 90 -3.39 -5.41 -15.70
N ARG A 91 -3.36 -4.08 -15.87
CA ARG A 91 -4.19 -3.34 -16.83
C ARG A 91 -3.37 -2.26 -17.56
N PRO A 92 -2.55 -2.64 -18.55
CA PRO A 92 -1.65 -1.72 -19.23
C PRO A 92 -2.34 -0.51 -19.88
N GLU A 93 -3.57 -0.68 -20.35
CA GLU A 93 -4.39 0.38 -20.94
C GLU A 93 -4.72 1.52 -19.96
N ASP A 94 -4.74 1.24 -18.66
CA ASP A 94 -5.04 2.21 -17.61
C ASP A 94 -3.78 2.75 -16.90
N SER A 95 -2.57 2.43 -17.40
CA SER A 95 -1.30 2.78 -16.72
C SER A 95 -1.15 4.27 -16.43
N ALA A 96 -1.50 5.13 -17.39
CA ALA A 96 -1.43 6.59 -17.23
C ALA A 96 -2.36 7.10 -16.12
N LEU A 97 -3.51 6.46 -15.93
CA LEU A 97 -4.44 6.77 -14.84
C LEU A 97 -3.83 6.38 -13.49
N PHE A 98 -3.23 5.18 -13.38
CA PHE A 98 -2.59 4.74 -12.14
C PHE A 98 -1.39 5.61 -11.77
N GLU A 99 -0.58 6.01 -12.74
CA GLU A 99 0.55 6.91 -12.53
C GLU A 99 0.11 8.30 -12.05
N ALA A 100 -0.91 8.88 -12.69
CA ALA A 100 -1.47 10.17 -12.28
C ALA A 100 -2.05 10.13 -10.86
N ASN A 101 -2.82 9.09 -10.53
CA ASN A 101 -3.39 8.90 -9.20
C ASN A 101 -2.30 8.67 -8.14
N ALA A 102 -1.27 7.88 -8.47
CA ALA A 102 -0.15 7.63 -7.58
C ALA A 102 0.62 8.92 -7.27
N GLN A 103 0.84 9.77 -8.28
CA GLN A 103 1.50 11.05 -8.07
C GLN A 103 0.67 11.97 -7.18
N ALA A 104 -0.63 12.12 -7.48
CA ALA A 104 -1.53 12.93 -6.66
C ALA A 104 -1.55 12.46 -5.19
N TYR A 105 -1.62 11.14 -4.96
CA TYR A 105 -1.62 10.59 -3.61
C TYR A 105 -0.27 10.76 -2.88
N LYS A 106 0.85 10.69 -3.60
CA LYS A 106 2.17 10.97 -3.01
C LYS A 106 2.33 12.43 -2.60
N ASP A 107 1.73 13.35 -3.35
CA ASP A 107 1.71 14.76 -2.98
C ASP A 107 0.92 14.96 -1.67
N GLU A 108 -0.20 14.26 -1.51
CA GLU A 108 -0.96 14.22 -0.25
C GLU A 108 -0.15 13.63 0.92
N ILE A 109 0.56 12.52 0.71
CA ILE A 109 1.43 11.90 1.74
C ILE A 109 2.55 12.86 2.16
N THR A 110 3.16 13.56 1.20
CA THR A 110 4.24 14.52 1.48
C THR A 110 3.73 15.71 2.29
N ALA A 111 2.53 16.21 1.96
CA ALA A 111 1.85 17.25 2.72
C ALA A 111 1.51 16.78 4.14
N LEU A 112 1.03 15.53 4.29
CA LEU A 112 0.74 14.92 5.58
C LEU A 112 2.01 14.79 6.45
N GLY A 113 3.13 14.36 5.86
CA GLY A 113 4.42 14.28 6.56
C GLY A 113 4.87 15.65 7.07
N SER A 114 4.74 16.69 6.24
CA SER A 114 5.07 18.07 6.62
C SER A 114 4.18 18.57 7.77
N TYR A 115 2.87 18.28 7.71
CA TYR A 115 1.93 18.60 8.77
C TYR A 115 2.29 17.88 10.09
N ALA A 116 2.56 16.57 10.02
CA ALA A 116 2.91 15.77 11.20
C ALA A 116 4.21 16.26 11.86
N ALA A 117 5.24 16.55 11.07
CA ALA A 117 6.50 17.09 11.56
C ALA A 117 6.30 18.46 12.23
N GLY A 118 5.52 19.35 11.62
CA GLY A 118 5.17 20.65 12.21
C GLY A 118 4.40 20.52 13.53
N GLY A 119 3.43 19.60 13.58
CA GLY A 119 2.67 19.31 14.80
C GLY A 119 3.57 18.79 15.92
N LEU A 120 4.44 17.82 15.64
CA LEU A 120 5.36 17.25 16.63
C LEU A 120 6.38 18.27 17.13
N ALA A 121 6.85 19.17 16.27
CA ALA A 121 7.75 20.26 16.64
C ALA A 121 7.12 21.22 17.67
N SER A 122 5.80 21.37 17.67
CA SER A 122 5.08 22.19 18.67
C SER A 122 5.00 21.56 20.07
N VAL A 123 5.24 20.25 20.17
CA VAL A 123 5.23 19.51 21.44
C VAL A 123 6.64 19.55 22.04
N SER A 124 6.76 19.96 23.31
CA SER A 124 8.04 19.94 24.02
C SER A 124 8.55 18.52 24.21
N ASP A 125 9.85 18.32 24.13
CA ASP A 125 10.50 17.01 24.28
C ASP A 125 10.00 16.13 25.46
N PRO A 126 9.89 16.63 26.71
CA PRO A 126 9.40 15.81 27.82
C PRO A 126 7.93 15.39 27.70
N ALA A 127 7.16 16.01 26.81
CA ALA A 127 5.76 15.71 26.55
C ALA A 127 5.56 14.81 25.31
N ARG A 128 6.63 14.43 24.60
CA ARG A 128 6.58 13.54 23.42
C ARG A 128 6.55 12.07 23.84
N VAL A 129 5.62 11.73 24.73
CA VAL A 129 5.41 10.36 25.20
C VAL A 129 4.02 9.91 24.78
N LEU A 130 3.95 8.82 24.01
CA LEU A 130 2.71 8.23 23.54
C LEU A 130 2.58 6.81 24.07
N VAL A 131 1.47 6.52 24.75
CA VAL A 131 1.13 5.17 25.23
C VAL A 131 -0.05 4.65 24.41
N THR A 132 0.12 3.49 23.79
CA THR A 132 -0.89 2.83 22.94
C THR A 132 -1.13 1.39 23.40
N ALA A 133 -2.10 0.71 22.78
CA ALA A 133 -2.42 -0.68 23.10
C ALA A 133 -1.33 -1.68 22.67
N HIS A 134 -0.62 -1.39 21.59
CA HIS A 134 0.53 -2.17 21.11
C HIS A 134 1.54 -1.28 20.40
N ASP A 135 2.76 -1.82 20.25
CA ASP A 135 3.89 -1.12 19.65
C ASP A 135 3.77 -1.06 18.12
N ALA A 136 3.40 0.11 17.62
CA ALA A 136 3.10 0.37 16.21
C ALA A 136 3.49 1.76 15.74
N PHE A 137 4.16 2.54 16.59
CA PHE A 137 4.43 3.97 16.37
C PHE A 137 5.91 4.28 16.65
N GLY A 138 6.80 3.30 16.43
CA GLY A 138 8.24 3.39 16.66
C GLY A 138 9.01 4.10 15.55
#